data_AF-A0A815URN6-F1
#
_entry.id   AF-A0A815URN6-F1
#
_cell.length_a   1.000
_cell.length_b   1.000
_cell.length_c   1.000
_cell.angle_alpha   90.00
_cell.angle_beta   90.00
_cell.angle_gamma   90.00
#
_symmetry.space_group_name_H-M   'P 1'
#
loop_
_entity.id
_entity.type
_entity.pdbx_description
1 polymer ?
#
loop_
_entity_poly.entity_id
_entity_poly.type
_entity_poly.pdbx_seq_one_letter_code
_entity_poly.pdbx_strand_id
1 'polypeptide(L)' 'MEDAYAIALQRLNPSEKESPISLAYFGIFDGHGGKEAAEFARQSLCQHILEQDDFWPNTSAESQNDQLILSAIR' A
#
# COMPACT_ATOMS: atom_id res chain seq x y z
N MET A 1 -24.02 -0.56 -2.46
CA MET A 1 -22.85 -1.44 -2.59
C MET A 1 -21.84 -0.91 -1.60
N GLU A 2 -21.48 -1.73 -0.62
CA GLU A 2 -20.55 -1.34 0.46
C GLU A 2 -19.13 -1.83 0.18
N ASP A 3 -18.97 -2.83 -0.70
CA ASP A 3 -17.69 -3.30 -1.20
C ASP A 3 -16.95 -2.23 -2.02
N ALA A 4 -15.63 -2.23 -1.88
CA ALA A 4 -14.72 -1.34 -2.60
C ALA A 4 -13.47 -2.08 -3.05
N TYR A 5 -12.78 -1.52 -4.06
CA TYR A 5 -11.49 -2.05 -4.51
C TYR A 5 -10.52 -0.95 -4.94
N ALA A 6 -9.24 -1.19 -4.76
CA ALA A 6 -8.17 -0.25 -5.13
C ALA A 6 -7.11 -0.97 -5.96
N ILE A 7 -6.63 -0.29 -7.01
CA ILE A 7 -5.51 -0.74 -7.83
C ILE A 7 -4.57 0.45 -7.97
N ALA A 8 -3.32 0.27 -7.59
CA ALA A 8 -2.28 1.29 -7.75
C ALA A 8 -0.98 0.67 -8.24
N LEU A 9 -0.29 1.38 -9.12
CA LEU A 9 1.04 1.02 -9.64
C LEU A 9 1.98 2.17 -9.31
N GLN A 10 2.92 1.93 -8.40
CA GLN A 10 3.89 2.92 -7.96
C GLN A 10 5.21 2.73 -8.71
N ARG A 11 5.75 3.83 -9.23
CA ARG A 11 7.09 3.87 -9.86
C ARG A 11 8.15 4.20 -8.81
N LEU A 12 9.37 3.70 -9.02
CA LEU A 12 10.54 4.01 -8.19
C LEU A 12 10.78 5.52 -8.08
N ASN A 13 10.73 6.21 -9.22
CA ASN A 13 10.90 7.65 -9.34
C ASN A 13 9.65 8.21 -10.03
N PRO A 14 8.65 8.72 -9.27
CA PRO A 14 7.40 9.23 -9.83
C PRO A 14 7.60 10.38 -10.83
N SER A 15 8.67 11.16 -10.65
CA SER A 15 9.05 12.28 -11.50
C SER A 15 9.65 11.87 -12.85
N GLU A 16 10.09 10.61 -12.99
CA GLU A 16 10.70 10.08 -14.21
C GLU A 16 9.66 9.30 -15.02
N LYS A 17 9.45 9.74 -16.26
CA LYS A 17 8.40 9.21 -17.16
C LYS A 17 8.60 7.74 -17.53
N GLU A 18 9.85 7.25 -17.46
CA GLU A 18 10.26 5.88 -17.78
C GLU A 18 10.75 5.09 -16.56
N SER A 19 10.51 5.58 -15.34
CA SER A 19 10.90 4.83 -14.14
C SER A 19 10.15 3.49 -14.07
N PRO A 20 10.87 2.39 -13.77
CA PRO A 20 10.23 1.08 -13.61
C PRO A 20 9.21 1.10 -12.47
N ILE A 21 8.15 0.31 -12.66
CA ILE A 21 7.17 0.03 -11.60
C ILE A 21 7.88 -0.79 -10.53
N SER A 22 7.90 -0.30 -9.30
CA SER A 22 8.49 -1.00 -8.15
C SER A 22 7.48 -1.70 -7.28
N LEU A 23 6.23 -1.22 -7.28
CA LEU A 23 5.21 -1.76 -6.41
C LEU A 23 3.87 -1.77 -7.14
N ALA A 24 3.20 -2.92 -7.07
CA ALA A 24 1.81 -3.06 -7.46
C ALA A 24 0.98 -3.32 -6.19
N TYR A 25 -0.12 -2.58 -6.05
CA TYR A 25 -1.03 -2.67 -4.92
C TYR A 25 -2.43 -3.03 -5.43
N PHE A 26 -3.02 -4.06 -4.82
CA PHE A 26 -4.38 -4.52 -5.08
C PHE A 26 -5.09 -4.66 -3.73
N GLY A 27 -6.17 -3.91 -3.52
CA GLY A 27 -6.99 -3.97 -2.31
C GLY A 27 -8.42 -4.33 -2.65
N ILE A 28 -9.01 -5.25 -1.89
CA ILE A 28 -10.43 -5.59 -1.92
C ILE A 28 -10.96 -5.37 -0.50
N PHE A 29 -12.02 -4.60 -0.36
CA PHE A 29 -12.57 -4.17 0.91
C PHE A 29 -14.04 -4.59 0.97
N ASP A 30 -14.35 -5.48 1.90
CA ASP A 30 -15.71 -5.92 2.20
C ASP A 30 -16.30 -4.98 3.27
N GLY A 31 -17.15 -4.05 2.82
CA GLY A 31 -17.78 -3.06 3.70
C GLY A 31 -18.93 -3.66 4.50
N HIS A 32 -19.06 -3.28 5.77
CA HIS A 32 -20.18 -3.67 6.63
C HIS A 32 -20.58 -2.56 7.59
N GLY A 33 -21.88 -2.39 7.79
CA GLY A 33 -22.42 -1.37 8.71
C GLY A 33 -22.29 0.06 8.18
N GLY A 34 -22.22 0.20 6.86
CA GLY A 34 -21.90 1.44 6.16
C GLY A 34 -20.72 1.26 5.19
N LYS A 35 -20.72 2.01 4.09
CA LYS A 35 -19.68 1.96 3.06
C LYS A 35 -18.45 2.82 3.39
N GLU A 36 -18.57 3.70 4.37
CA GLU A 36 -17.61 4.77 4.65
C GLU A 36 -16.22 4.24 4.97
N ALA A 37 -16.13 3.13 5.72
CA ALA A 37 -14.85 2.52 6.07
C ALA A 37 -14.16 1.88 4.86
N ALA A 38 -14.91 1.13 4.03
CA ALA A 38 -14.40 0.54 2.80
C ALA A 38 -13.94 1.64 1.82
N GLU A 39 -14.70 2.73 1.74
CA GLU A 39 -14.39 3.88 0.88
C GLU A 39 -13.13 4.60 1.33
N PHE A 40 -12.97 4.80 2.63
CA PHE A 40 -11.75 5.37 3.21
C PHE A 40 -10.55 4.47 2.97
N ALA A 41 -10.67 3.17 3.22
CA ALA A 41 -9.59 2.22 3.01
C ALA A 41 -9.14 2.18 1.54
N ARG A 42 -10.09 2.19 0.60
CA ARG A 42 -9.83 2.24 -0.84
C ARG A 42 -9.01 3.47 -1.26
N GLN A 43 -9.22 4.61 -0.61
CA GLN A 43 -8.58 5.87 -0.96
C GLN A 43 -7.23 6.07 -0.25
N SER A 44 -7.13 5.62 0.99
CA SER A 44 -6.07 6.06 1.90
C SER A 44 -5.07 4.96 2.25
N LEU A 45 -5.48 3.67 2.24
CA LEU A 45 -4.66 2.60 2.82
C LEU A 45 -3.30 2.43 2.12
N CYS A 46 -3.28 2.47 0.79
CA CYS A 46 -2.04 2.36 0.01
C CYS A 46 -1.03 3.44 0.42
N GLN A 47 -1.48 4.69 0.49
CA GLN A 47 -0.62 5.81 0.87
C GLN A 47 -0.11 5.65 2.31
N HIS A 48 -0.96 5.26 3.26
CA HIS A 48 -0.55 5.07 4.66
C HIS A 48 0.50 3.95 4.81
N ILE A 49 0.40 2.88 4.02
CA ILE A 49 1.43 1.81 3.97
C ILE A 49 2.76 2.38 3.46
N LEU A 50 2.73 3.17 2.37
CA LEU A 50 3.93 3.75 1.75
C LEU A 50 4.62 4.81 2.61
N GLU A 51 3.88 5.45 3.51
CA GLU A 51 4.36 6.46 4.45
C GLU A 51 4.98 5.86 5.73
N GLN A 52 4.91 4.53 5.94
CA GLN A 52 5.56 3.92 7.09
C GLN A 52 7.09 3.95 6.91
N ASP A 53 7.81 4.42 7.93
CA ASP A 53 9.27 4.54 7.89
C ASP A 53 9.95 3.21 7.57
N ASP A 54 9.43 2.07 8.04
CA ASP A 54 10.01 0.75 7.83
C ASP A 54 9.52 0.02 6.57
N PHE A 55 8.67 0.67 5.75
CA PHE A 55 8.16 0.04 4.53
C PHE A 55 9.22 -0.04 3.43
N TRP A 56 10.08 0.97 3.31
CA TRP A 56 11.11 1.01 2.27
C TRP A 56 12.44 0.48 2.80
N PRO A 57 13.17 -0.37 2.06
CA PRO A 57 14.36 -1.04 2.58
C PRO A 57 15.60 -0.16 2.83
N ASN A 58 15.52 1.14 2.49
CA ASN A 58 16.66 2.06 2.53
C ASN A 58 16.54 3.13 3.64
N THR A 59 15.54 3.05 4.50
CA THR A 59 15.23 4.07 5.53
C THR A 59 15.80 3.75 6.92
N SER A 60 15.98 2.47 7.27
CA SER A 60 16.57 2.05 8.55
C SER A 60 17.40 0.76 8.39
N ALA A 61 18.30 0.47 9.34
CA ALA A 61 19.03 -0.81 9.33
C ALA A 61 18.09 -2.03 9.55
N GLU A 62 16.90 -1.79 10.11
CA GLU A 62 15.84 -2.77 10.33
C GLU A 62 14.97 -2.95 9.08
N SER A 63 14.89 -1.95 8.19
CA SER A 63 14.07 -1.99 6.98
C SER A 63 14.67 -2.80 5.82
N GLN A 64 15.96 -3.17 5.87
CA GLN A 64 16.58 -4.10 4.91
C GLN A 64 16.03 -5.53 4.99
N ASN A 65 15.04 -5.79 5.86
CA ASN A 65 14.55 -7.12 6.15
C ASN A 65 13.06 -7.25 5.81
N ASP A 66 12.75 -7.90 4.69
CA ASP A 66 11.39 -8.23 4.25
C ASP A 66 10.58 -9.06 5.29
N GLN A 67 11.24 -9.58 6.34
CA GLN A 67 10.59 -10.27 7.46
C GLN A 67 9.48 -9.44 8.12
N LEU A 68 9.61 -8.11 8.20
CA LEU A 68 8.57 -7.25 8.79
C LEU A 68 7.30 -7.26 7.93
N ILE A 69 7.44 -7.09 6.61
CA ILE A 69 6.33 -7.20 5.66
C ILE A 69 5.70 -8.60 5.71
N LEU A 70 6.53 -9.66 5.74
CA LEU A 70 6.05 -11.04 5.83
C LEU A 70 5.32 -11.34 7.14
N SER A 71 5.73 -10.72 8.25
CA SER A 71 5.08 -10.88 9.54
C SER A 71 3.73 -10.17 9.62
N ALA A 72 3.56 -9.05 8.91
CA ALA A 72 2.32 -8.28 8.88
C ALA A 72 1.20 -8.93 8.03
N ILE A 73 1.55 -9.87 7.14
CA ILE A 73 0.61 -10.56 6.23
C ILE A 73 0.18 -11.93 6.78
N ARG A 74 0.81 -12.43 7.86
CA ARG A 74 0.55 -13.75 8.45
C ARG A 74 -0.44 -13.74 9.60
#